data_AF-A0A218ZMX6-F1
#
_entry.id   AF-A0A218ZMX6-F1
#
_cell.length_a   1.000
_cell.length_b   1.000
_cell.length_c   1.000
_cell.angle_alpha   90.00
_cell.angle_beta   90.00
_cell.angle_gamma   90.00
#
_symmetry.space_group_name_H-M   'P 1'
#
loop_
_entity.id
_entity.type
_entity.pdbx_description
1 polymer ?
#
loop_
_entity_poly.entity_id
_entity_poly.type
_entity_poly.pdbx_seq_one_letter_code
_entity_poly.pdbx_strand_id
1 'polypeptide(L)'
;MQTLILNSLADFPLVFKGGTYLWLFHGLRRFSEDLDFTVDGKLIDKIPELTSHSISLMGISNELKIIKNNTITLFYRILSKGLCILEIWIVHRYMLK
;
A
#
# COMPACT_ATOMS: atom_id res chain seq x y z
N MET A 1 -12.14 2.07 -2.27
CA MET A 1 -11.15 1.70 -1.23
C MET A 1 -9.72 1.98 -1.67
N GLN A 2 -9.24 1.51 -2.83
CA GLN A 2 -7.87 1.77 -3.30
C GLN A 2 -7.47 3.25 -3.31
N THR A 3 -8.33 4.17 -3.78
CA THR A 3 -8.07 5.61 -3.74
C THR A 3 -7.83 6.16 -2.33
N LEU A 4 -8.53 5.63 -1.31
CA LEU A 4 -8.35 6.05 0.08
C LEU A 4 -6.99 5.61 0.62
N ILE A 5 -6.57 4.38 0.27
CA ILE A 5 -5.25 3.87 0.63
C ILE A 5 -4.15 4.67 -0.08
N LEU A 6 -4.31 4.93 -1.39
CA LEU A 6 -3.40 5.78 -2.15
C LEU A 6 -3.25 7.16 -1.49
N ASN A 7 -4.36 7.77 -1.05
CA ASN A 7 -4.33 9.04 -0.33
C ASN A 7 -3.61 8.94 1.02
N SER A 8 -3.85 7.87 1.79
CA SER A 8 -3.16 7.65 3.07
C SER A 8 -1.65 7.39 2.92
N LEU A 9 -1.23 7.00 1.73
CA LEU A 9 0.17 6.70 1.42
C LEU A 9 0.90 7.86 0.72
N ALA A 10 0.19 8.92 0.35
CA ALA A 10 0.70 9.98 -0.52
C ALA A 10 1.85 10.78 0.09
N ASP A 11 1.89 10.89 1.41
CA ASP A 11 2.92 11.66 2.14
C ASP A 11 4.21 10.85 2.41
N PHE A 12 4.22 9.55 2.10
CA PHE A 12 5.43 8.74 2.24
C PHE A 12 6.28 8.78 0.97
N PRO A 13 7.60 8.56 1.08
CA PRO A 13 8.50 8.47 -0.07
C PRO A 13 8.29 7.14 -0.82
N LEU A 14 7.11 6.95 -1.40
CA LEU A 14 6.66 5.76 -2.10
C LEU A 14 6.33 6.09 -3.55
N VAL A 15 6.90 5.34 -4.48
CA VAL A 15 6.61 5.41 -5.90
C VAL A 15 5.64 4.29 -6.26
N PHE A 16 4.43 4.65 -6.68
CA PHE A 16 3.39 3.70 -7.08
C PHE A 16 3.73 3.01 -8.41
N LYS A 17 3.52 1.71 -8.49
CA LYS A 17 3.84 0.86 -9.65
C LYS A 17 2.88 -0.33 -9.75
N GLY A 18 3.21 -1.29 -10.64
CA GLY A 18 2.52 -2.58 -10.72
C GLY A 18 1.23 -2.57 -11.54
N GLY A 19 0.44 -3.62 -11.38
CA GLY A 19 -0.77 -3.86 -12.17
C GLY A 19 -1.84 -2.77 -11.95
N THR A 20 -2.03 -2.36 -10.69
CA THR A 20 -3.04 -1.36 -10.33
C THR A 20 -2.66 0.03 -10.83
N TYR A 21 -1.38 0.39 -10.85
CA TYR A 21 -0.91 1.61 -11.51
C TYR A 21 -1.24 1.61 -13.01
N LEU A 22 -0.94 0.51 -13.71
CA LEU A 22 -1.24 0.39 -15.14
C LEU A 22 -2.75 0.40 -15.41
N TRP A 23 -3.54 -0.20 -14.52
CA TRP A 23 -5.01 -0.18 -14.62
C TRP A 23 -5.58 1.22 -14.46
N LEU A 24 -5.13 1.97 -13.45
CA LEU A 24 -5.66 3.30 -13.15
C LEU A 24 -5.17 4.38 -14.13
N PHE A 25 -3.91 4.30 -14.59
CA PHE A 25 -3.28 5.41 -15.32
C PHE A 25 -2.87 5.09 -16.76
N HIS A 26 -2.88 3.83 -17.19
CA HIS A 26 -2.41 3.40 -18.52
C HIS A 26 -3.41 2.53 -19.29
N GLY A 27 -4.65 2.41 -18.81
CA GLY A 27 -5.73 1.72 -19.54
C GLY A 27 -5.56 0.20 -19.64
N LEU A 28 -4.83 -0.42 -18.71
CA LEU A 28 -4.72 -1.89 -18.67
C LEU A 28 -6.11 -2.52 -18.53
N ARG A 29 -6.50 -3.42 -19.44
CA ARG A 29 -7.86 -3.99 -19.50
C ARG A 29 -8.04 -5.24 -18.62
N ARG A 30 -7.52 -5.21 -17.39
CA ARG A 30 -7.76 -6.25 -16.39
C ARG A 30 -7.87 -5.64 -15.01
N PHE A 31 -8.69 -6.26 -14.17
CA PHE A 31 -8.81 -5.90 -12.78
C PHE A 31 -7.51 -6.24 -12.01
N SER A 32 -7.18 -5.41 -11.03
CA SER A 32 -6.01 -5.53 -10.16
C SER A 32 -6.35 -4.96 -8.79
N GLU A 33 -6.22 -5.79 -7.74
CA GLU A 33 -6.51 -5.38 -6.36
C GLU A 33 -5.26 -4.89 -5.63
N ASP A 34 -4.11 -5.48 -5.94
CA ASP A 34 -2.86 -5.29 -5.20
C ASP A 34 -2.23 -3.91 -5.45
N LEU A 35 -1.76 -3.25 -4.39
CA LEU A 35 -1.05 -1.98 -4.51
C LEU A 35 0.45 -2.20 -4.33
N ASP A 36 1.21 -1.97 -5.40
CA ASP A 36 2.67 -2.12 -5.40
C ASP A 36 3.39 -0.77 -5.33
N PHE A 37 4.37 -0.66 -4.45
CA PHE A 37 5.20 0.53 -4.30
C PHE A 37 6.69 0.20 -4.26
N THR A 38 7.50 1.19 -4.60
CA THR A 38 8.94 1.21 -4.36
C THR A 38 9.29 2.37 -3.46
N VAL A 39 10.16 2.16 -2.48
CA VAL A 39 10.64 3.23 -1.60
C VAL A 39 11.65 4.12 -2.36
N ASP A 40 11.45 5.43 -2.30
CA ASP A 40 12.37 6.46 -2.81
C ASP A 40 12.89 7.33 -1.67
N GLY A 41 13.65 6.72 -0.76
CA GLY A 41 14.15 7.38 0.44
C GLY A 41 14.20 6.46 1.65
N LYS A 42 14.07 7.04 2.85
CA LYS A 42 14.03 6.28 4.11
C LYS A 42 12.59 5.87 4.42
N LEU A 43 12.37 4.58 4.63
CA LEU A 43 11.06 4.09 5.04
C LEU A 43 10.82 4.40 6.52
N ILE A 44 9.57 4.74 6.84
CA ILE A 44 9.10 4.84 8.22
C ILE A 44 8.49 3.48 8.57
N ASP A 45 8.96 2.85 9.65
CA ASP A 45 8.52 1.51 10.06
C ASP A 45 7.01 1.42 10.38
N LYS A 46 6.36 2.58 10.58
CA LYS A 46 4.96 2.72 11.00
C LYS A 46 3.95 2.86 9.85
N ILE A 47 4.37 2.71 8.60
CA ILE A 47 3.46 2.85 7.43
C ILE A 47 2.22 1.96 7.56
N PRO A 48 2.31 0.67 7.93
CA PRO A 48 1.12 -0.18 8.03
C PRO A 48 0.10 0.35 9.05
N GLU A 49 0.57 0.75 10.23
CA GLU A 49 -0.26 1.28 11.32
C GLU A 49 -0.87 2.62 10.95
N LEU A 50 -0.10 3.51 10.31
CA LEU A 50 -0.58 4.82 9.85
C LEU A 50 -1.63 4.68 8.74
N THR A 51 -1.44 3.71 7.84
CA THR A 51 -2.40 3.39 6.79
C THR A 51 -3.72 2.90 7.40
N SER A 52 -3.65 1.93 8.32
CA SER A 52 -4.82 1.41 9.04
C SER A 52 -5.54 2.49 9.86
N HIS A 53 -4.78 3.34 10.54
CA HIS A 53 -5.33 4.46 11.31
C HIS A 53 -6.05 5.48 10.42
N SER A 54 -5.44 5.85 9.29
CA SER A 54 -6.04 6.79 8.32
C SER A 54 -7.37 6.26 7.77
N ILE A 55 -7.45 4.96 7.48
CA ILE A 55 -8.69 4.31 7.03
C ILE A 55 -9.76 4.32 8.14
N SER A 56 -9.36 4.07 9.39
CA SER A 56 -10.26 4.15 10.55
C SER A 56 -10.81 5.57 10.75
N LEU A 57 -10.01 6.61 10.55
CA LEU A 57 -10.44 8.02 10.62
C LEU A 57 -11.49 8.37 9.56
N MET A 58 -11.53 7.65 8.45
CA MET A 58 -12.56 7.79 7.40
C MET A 58 -13.86 7.02 7.72
N GLY A 59 -13.99 6.47 8.93
CA GLY A 59 -15.16 5.72 9.36
C GLY A 59 -15.19 4.25 8.93
N ILE A 60 -14.07 3.72 8.41
CA ILE A 60 -13.99 2.35 7.92
C ILE A 60 -13.27 1.47 8.95
N SER A 61 -14.04 0.61 9.62
CA SER A 61 -13.48 -0.43 10.49
C SER A 61 -12.59 -1.37 9.67
N ASN A 62 -11.35 -1.55 10.10
CA ASN A 62 -10.39 -2.39 9.40
C ASN A 62 -9.46 -3.17 10.35
N GLU A 63 -8.92 -4.27 9.84
CA GLU A 63 -7.91 -5.10 10.51
C GLU A 63 -6.61 -5.08 9.70
N LEU A 64 -5.52 -4.73 10.38
CA LEU A 64 -4.18 -4.77 9.81
C LEU A 64 -3.54 -6.15 10.05
N LYS A 65 -2.98 -6.74 8.99
CA LYS A 65 -2.15 -7.94 9.07
C LYS A 65 -0.82 -7.70 8.37
N ILE A 66 0.27 -7.65 9.14
CA ILE A 66 1.63 -7.65 8.58
C ILE A 66 1.95 -9.08 8.17
N ILE A 67 2.24 -9.28 6.88
CA ILE A 67 2.54 -10.62 6.32
C ILE A 67 4.04 -10.83 6.22
N LYS A 68 4.78 -9.79 5.82
CA LYS A 68 6.24 -9.81 5.75
C LYS A 68 6.78 -8.43 6.11
N ASN A 69 7.76 -8.37 6.99
CA ASN A 69 8.50 -7.15 7.27
C ASN A 69 9.97 -7.52 7.44
N ASN A 70 10.80 -7.14 6.48
CA ASN A 70 12.24 -7.28 6.55
C ASN A 70 12.92 -6.07 5.89
N THR A 71 14.25 -6.06 5.89
CA THR A 71 15.07 -4.95 5.37
C THR A 71 14.83 -4.64 3.88
N ILE A 72 14.19 -5.55 3.15
CA ILE A 72 13.98 -5.47 1.70
C ILE A 72 12.51 -5.23 1.36
N THR A 73 11.58 -5.79 2.13
CA THR A 73 10.16 -5.85 1.75
C THR A 73 9.28 -5.69 2.97
N LEU A 74 8.31 -4.80 2.83
CA LEU A 74 7.17 -4.67 3.70
C LEU A 74 5.93 -5.09 2.91
N PHE A 75 5.29 -6.17 3.35
CA PHE A 75 4.04 -6.67 2.80
C PHE A 75 3.01 -6.77 3.92
N TYR A 76 1.91 -6.05 3.75
CA TYR A 76 0.81 -6.06 4.72
C TYR A 76 -0.53 -6.02 3.99
N ARG A 77 -1.57 -6.40 4.73
CA ARG A 77 -2.94 -6.48 4.25
C ARG A 77 -3.83 -5.67 5.17
N ILE A 78 -4.78 -4.96 4.59
CA ILE A 78 -5.85 -4.29 5.31
C ILE A 78 -7.18 -4.94 4.92
N LEU A 79 -7.88 -5.48 5.91
CA LEU A 79 -9.19 -6.08 5.75
C LEU A 79 -10.23 -5.08 6.24
N SER A 80 -11.04 -4.53 5.34
CA SER A 80 -12.16 -3.68 5.73
C SER A 80 -13.40 -4.52 6.01
N LYS A 81 -14.07 -4.28 7.13
CA LYS A 81 -15.25 -5.07 7.51
C LYS A 81 -16.42 -4.73 6.58
N GLY A 82 -16.81 -5.70 5.74
CA GLY A 82 -17.97 -5.59 4.84
C GLY A 82 -17.72 -4.91 3.49
N LEU A 83 -16.49 -4.53 3.15
CA LEU A 83 -16.16 -3.87 1.86
C LEU A 83 -15.26 -4.75 0.99
N CYS A 84 -13.99 -4.88 1.36
CA CYS A 84 -13.00 -5.62 0.59
C CYS A 84 -11.71 -5.88 1.39
N ILE A 85 -10.89 -6.77 0.86
CA ILE A 85 -9.53 -7.03 1.31
C ILE A 85 -8.58 -6.33 0.32
N LEU A 86 -7.56 -5.63 0.85
CA LEU A 86 -6.50 -5.05 0.01
C LEU A 86 -5.12 -5.47 0.48
N GLU A 87 -4.29 -5.83 -0.47
CA GLU A 87 -2.91 -6.24 -0.29
C GLU A 87 -1.97 -5.13 -0.74
N ILE A 88 -1.01 -4.79 0.12
CA ILE A 88 -0.10 -3.66 -0.10
C ILE A 88 1.34 -4.15 0.02
N TRP A 89 2.05 -4.04 -1.09
CA TRP A 89 3.42 -4.49 -1.27
C TRP A 89 4.34 -3.29 -1.42
N ILE A 90 5.29 -3.14 -0.49
CA ILE A 90 6.30 -2.09 -0.51
C ILE A 90 7.67 -2.75 -0.58
N VAL A 91 8.43 -2.43 -1.64
CA VAL A 91 9.78 -2.96 -1.84
C VAL A 91 10.81 -1.84 -1.65
N HIS A 92 11.77 -2.07 -0.76
CA HIS A 92 12.96 -1.24 -0.65
C HIS A 92 13.83 -1.45 -1.89
N ARG A 93 14.08 -0.37 -2.64
CA ARG A 93 15.12 -0.40 -3.66
C ARG A 93 16.45 -0.24 -2.90
N TYR A 94 17.27 -1.29 -2.84
CA TYR A 94 18.69 -1.06 -2.58
C TYR A 94 19.19 -0.18 -3.72
N MET A 95 19.53 1.07 -3.42
CA MET A 95 20.45 1.80 -4.26
C MET A 95 21.73 0.96 -4.26
N LEU A 96 22.01 0.28 -5.36
CA LEU A 96 23.39 -0.12 -5.68
C LEU A 96 24.19 1.18 -5.63
N LYS A 97 24.87 1.42 -4.52
CA LYS A 97 25.96 2.38 -4.39
C LYS A 97 27.22 1.57 -4.16
#